data_AF-X0VID9-F1
#
_entry.id   AF-X0VID9-F1
#
_cell.length_a   1.000
_cell.length_b   1.000
_cell.length_c   1.000
_cell.angle_alpha   90.00
_cell.angle_beta   90.00
_cell.angle_gamma   90.00
#
_symmetry.space_group_name_H-M   'P 1'
#
loop_
_entity.id
_entity.type
_entity.pdbx_description
1 polymer ?
#
loop_
_entity_poly.entity_id
_entity_poly.type
_entity_poly.pdbx_seq_one_letter_code
_entity_poly.pdbx_strand_id
1 'polypeptide(L)'
;YRQQFAAHGMRLAGTSVDGSLVEVIEIPSHPWFIAVQYHPEFQSKPTAAHPLFAGLVAAAVARHESRTDRAKGAPAATGSSQPMESDS
;
A
#
# COMPACT_ATOMS: atom_id res chain seq x y z
N TYR A 1 -2.03 -17.69 -15.31
CA TYR A 1 -1.65 -16.96 -14.08
C TYR A 1 -2.67 -15.95 -13.56
N ARG A 2 -3.50 -15.29 -14.40
CA ARG A 2 -4.48 -14.28 -13.92
C ARG A 2 -5.30 -14.72 -12.70
N GLN A 3 -5.92 -15.90 -12.78
CA GLN A 3 -6.75 -16.45 -11.71
C GLN A 3 -5.96 -16.70 -10.41
N GLN A 4 -4.72 -17.19 -10.52
CA GLN A 4 -3.88 -17.44 -9.35
C GLN A 4 -3.55 -16.13 -8.63
N PHE A 5 -3.12 -15.08 -9.34
CA PHE A 5 -2.86 -13.80 -8.69
C PHE A 5 -4.13 -13.15 -8.11
N ALA A 6 -5.27 -13.25 -8.81
CA ALA A 6 -6.55 -12.78 -8.30
C ALA A 6 -6.96 -13.48 -7.00
N ALA A 7 -6.80 -14.81 -6.93
CA ALA A 7 -7.07 -15.58 -5.73
C ALA A 7 -6.17 -15.20 -4.53
N HIS A 8 -5.01 -14.60 -4.78
CA HIS A 8 -4.07 -14.14 -3.74
C HIS A 8 -4.15 -12.62 -3.50
N GLY A 9 -5.24 -11.97 -3.92
CA GLY A 9 -5.54 -10.57 -3.56
C GLY A 9 -5.06 -9.50 -4.54
N MET A 10 -4.53 -9.88 -5.71
CA MET A 10 -4.22 -8.91 -6.77
C MET A 10 -5.47 -8.62 -7.61
N ARG A 11 -5.83 -7.35 -7.76
CA ARG A 11 -6.94 -6.92 -8.63
C ARG A 11 -6.42 -6.55 -10.01
N LEU A 12 -7.02 -7.11 -11.07
CA LEU A 12 -6.82 -6.64 -12.44
C LEU A 12 -7.73 -5.43 -12.66
N ALA A 13 -7.18 -4.23 -12.52
CA ALA A 13 -7.94 -2.98 -12.52
C ALA A 13 -8.14 -2.39 -13.94
N GLY A 14 -7.31 -2.80 -14.90
CA GLY A 14 -7.41 -2.37 -16.29
C GLY A 14 -6.84 -3.42 -17.23
N THR A 15 -7.52 -3.61 -18.36
CA THR A 15 -7.09 -4.48 -19.46
C THR A 15 -7.16 -3.74 -20.78
N SER A 16 -6.45 -4.24 -21.79
CA SER A 16 -6.61 -3.81 -23.18
C SER A 16 -8.08 -3.95 -23.62
N VAL A 17 -8.46 -3.26 -24.71
CA VAL A 17 -9.84 -3.23 -25.22
C VAL A 17 -10.37 -4.63 -25.54
N ASP A 18 -9.50 -5.52 -26.04
CA ASP A 18 -9.80 -6.93 -26.34
C ASP A 18 -9.68 -7.85 -25.11
N GLY A 19 -9.27 -7.32 -23.95
CA GLY A 19 -9.11 -8.05 -22.69
C GLY A 19 -7.89 -8.98 -22.64
N SER A 20 -7.05 -9.01 -23.68
CA SER A 20 -5.94 -9.95 -23.81
C SER A 20 -4.70 -9.58 -22.97
N LEU A 21 -4.52 -8.29 -22.69
CA LEU A 21 -3.40 -7.76 -21.90
C LEU A 21 -3.91 -7.10 -20.62
N VAL A 22 -3.20 -7.30 -19.52
CA VAL A 22 -3.44 -6.59 -18.27
C VAL A 22 -2.56 -5.35 -18.28
N GLU A 23 -3.20 -4.19 -18.20
CA GLU A 23 -2.54 -2.88 -18.29
C GLU A 23 -2.36 -2.24 -16.92
N VAL A 24 -3.26 -2.54 -15.97
CA VAL A 24 -3.27 -1.96 -14.62
C VAL A 24 -3.60 -3.04 -13.60
N ILE A 25 -2.81 -3.11 -12.53
CA ILE A 25 -3.08 -3.96 -11.37
C ILE A 25 -3.02 -3.17 -10.07
N GLU A 26 -3.72 -3.67 -9.06
CA GLU A 26 -3.71 -3.11 -7.70
C GLU A 26 -3.66 -4.22 -6.65
N ILE A 27 -3.20 -3.90 -5.45
CA ILE A 27 -3.29 -4.78 -4.26
C ILE A 27 -4.12 -4.05 -3.20
N PRO A 28 -5.44 -4.32 -3.08
CA PRO A 28 -6.32 -3.55 -2.20
C PRO A 28 -5.99 -3.60 -0.70
N SER A 29 -5.27 -4.64 -0.25
CA SER A 29 -4.82 -4.75 1.13
C SER A 29 -3.62 -3.84 1.46
N HIS A 30 -2.95 -3.29 0.45
CA HIS A 30 -1.88 -2.32 0.63
C HIS A 30 -2.44 -0.89 0.57
N PRO A 31 -2.03 0.03 1.47
CA PRO A 31 -2.59 1.39 1.54
C PRO A 31 -2.54 2.18 0.22
N TRP A 32 -1.51 1.90 -0.60
CA TRP A 32 -1.39 2.42 -1.95
C TRP A 32 -0.49 1.51 -2.78
N PHE A 33 -1.07 0.66 -3.62
CA PHE A 33 -0.33 -0.19 -4.56
C PHE A 33 -1.05 -0.20 -5.90
N ILE A 34 -0.42 0.41 -6.90
CA ILE A 34 -0.88 0.44 -8.28
C ILE A 34 0.35 0.19 -9.16
N ALA A 35 0.24 -0.70 -10.13
CA ALA A 35 1.25 -0.88 -11.16
C ALA A 35 0.61 -0.81 -12.55
N VAL A 36 1.28 -0.15 -13.47
CA VAL A 36 0.81 0.08 -14.84
C VAL A 36 1.87 -0.36 -15.84
N GLN A 37 1.44 -0.84 -17.01
CA GLN A 37 2.35 -1.22 -18.09
C GLN A 37 2.77 0.00 -18.94
N TYR A 38 1.87 0.97 -19.12
CA TYR A 38 2.14 2.20 -19.86
C TYR A 38 3.05 3.17 -19.08
N HIS A 39 3.49 4.23 -19.76
CA HIS A 39 4.39 5.26 -19.19
C HIS A 39 3.63 6.53 -18.77
N PRO A 40 3.08 6.60 -17.53
CA PRO A 40 2.38 7.79 -17.05
C PRO A 40 3.29 9.03 -16.94
N GLU A 41 4.61 8.84 -16.92
CA GLU A 41 5.61 9.92 -16.85
C GLU A 41 5.45 10.90 -18.01
N PHE A 42 5.18 10.40 -19.21
CA PHE A 42 5.07 11.22 -20.41
C PHE A 42 3.81 12.11 -20.43
N GLN A 43 2.81 11.78 -19.62
CA GLN A 43 1.58 12.57 -19.51
C GLN A 43 1.57 13.49 -18.28
N SER A 44 2.54 13.36 -17.38
CA SER A 44 2.67 14.21 -16.20
C SER A 44 3.26 15.58 -16.57
N LYS A 45 2.72 16.66 -16.01
CA LYS A 45 3.21 18.03 -16.25
C LYS A 45 3.55 18.72 -14.92
N PRO A 46 4.47 19.70 -14.90
CA PRO A 46 4.82 20.42 -13.68
C PRO A 46 3.62 21.08 -12.97
N THR A 47 2.65 21.60 -13.73
CA THR A 47 1.44 22.25 -13.20
C THR A 47 0.26 21.29 -13.01
N ALA A 48 0.39 20.04 -13.50
CA ALA A 48 -0.66 19.04 -13.47
C ALA A 48 -0.02 17.64 -13.43
N ALA A 49 0.36 17.20 -12.24
CA ALA A 49 0.94 15.89 -12.05
C ALA A 49 -0.06 14.79 -12.44
N HIS A 50 0.44 13.71 -13.06
CA HIS A 50 -0.40 12.56 -13.37
C HIS A 50 -1.01 11.98 -12.06
N PRO A 51 -2.29 11.54 -12.05
CA PRO A 51 -2.96 11.07 -10.84
C PRO A 51 -2.22 9.98 -10.06
N LEU A 52 -1.52 9.07 -10.76
CA LEU A 52 -0.72 8.02 -10.11
C LEU A 52 0.40 8.58 -9.23
N PHE A 53 1.10 9.64 -9.69
CA PHE A 53 2.16 10.27 -8.92
C PHE A 53 1.61 11.11 -7.77
N ALA A 54 0.57 11.91 -8.05
CA ALA A 54 -0.09 12.71 -7.03
C ALA A 54 -0.66 11.82 -5.90
N GLY A 55 -1.31 10.71 -6.26
CA GLY A 55 -1.84 9.73 -5.32
C GLY A 55 -0.74 9.02 -4.52
N LEU A 56 0.38 8.66 -5.15
CA LEU A 56 1.53 8.07 -4.44
C LEU A 56 2.08 9.00 -3.37
N VAL A 57 2.30 10.27 -3.71
CA VAL A 57 2.81 11.27 -2.74
C VAL A 57 1.79 11.50 -1.63
N ALA A 58 0.51 11.64 -1.95
CA ALA A 58 -0.54 11.80 -0.94
C ALA A 58 -0.60 10.61 0.04
N ALA A 59 -0.54 9.38 -0.48
CA ALA A 59 -0.51 8.18 0.35
C ALA A 59 0.75 8.10 1.24
N ALA A 60 1.90 8.53 0.73
CA ALA A 60 3.14 8.61 1.49
C ALA A 60 3.04 9.61 2.65
N VAL A 61 2.46 10.78 2.41
CA VAL A 61 2.21 11.81 3.44
C VAL A 61 1.27 11.28 4.52
N ALA A 62 0.11 10.72 4.13
CA ALA A 62 -0.84 10.15 5.09
C ALA A 62 -0.22 9.02 5.93
N ARG A 63 0.64 8.21 5.32
CA ARG A 63 1.39 7.17 6.05
C ARG A 63 2.44 7.76 7.00
N HIS A 64 3.08 8.86 6.64
CA HIS A 64 4.01 9.56 7.52
C HIS A 64 3.32 10.17 8.74
N GLU A 65 2.16 10.81 8.54
CA GLU A 65 1.35 11.40 9.61
C GLU A 65 0.87 10.34 10.60
N SER A 66 0.24 9.26 10.11
CA SER A 66 -0.24 8.15 10.96
C SER A 66 0.88 7.48 11.78
N ARG A 67 2.12 7.41 11.24
CA ARG A 67 3.28 6.92 11.98
C ARG A 67 3.70 7.87 13.11
N THR A 68 3.62 9.16 12.85
CA THR A 68 3.98 10.21 13.81
C THR A 68 2.99 10.22 14.98
N ASP A 69 1.70 10.06 14.70
CA ASP A 69 0.66 9.99 15.72
C ASP A 69 0.78 8.73 16.58
N ARG A 70 1.07 7.58 15.96
CA ARG A 70 1.33 6.33 16.69
C ARG A 70 2.57 6.42 17.58
N ALA A 71 3.59 7.16 17.17
CA ALA A 71 4.79 7.38 18.00
C ALA A 71 4.51 8.28 19.20
N LYS A 72 3.60 9.26 19.08
CA LYS A 72 3.20 10.16 20.18
C LYS A 72 2.21 9.53 21.16
N GLY A 73 1.41 8.56 20.72
CA GLY A 73 0.36 7.90 21.51
C GLY A 73 0.75 6.57 22.17
N ALA A 74 2.00 6.12 22.09
CA ALA A 74 2.42 4.84 22.68
C ALA A 74 2.48 4.95 24.22
N PRO A 75 1.69 4.18 25.00
CA PRO A 75 1.85 4.14 26.44
C PRO A 75 3.17 3.43 26.77
N ALA A 76 3.91 3.97 27.74
CA ALA A 76 5.10 3.32 28.28
C ALA A 76 4.72 1.92 28.78
N ALA A 77 5.25 0.88 28.13
CA ALA A 77 5.00 -0.51 28.49
C ALA A 77 5.36 -0.73 29.96
N THR A 78 4.35 -0.91 30.81
CA THR A 78 4.51 -1.34 32.20
C THR A 78 5.03 -2.77 32.17
N GLY A 79 6.26 -2.97 32.64
CA GLY A 79 6.86 -4.29 32.81
C GLY A 79 6.02 -5.12 33.78
N SER A 80 5.49 -6.25 33.30
CA SER A 80 5.04 -7.34 34.18
C SER A 80 6.26 -8.15 34.57
N SER A 81 6.70 -7.99 35.82
CA SER A 81 7.55 -8.93 36.53
C SER A 81 6.81 -10.27 36.67
N GLN A 82 7.35 -11.32 36.04
CA GLN A 82 6.93 -12.70 36.28
C GLN A 82 7.23 -13.09 37.75
N PRO A 83 6.35 -13.83 38.44
CA PRO A 83 6.71 -14.46 39.70
C PRO A 83 7.59 -15.70 39.43
N MET A 84 8.64 -15.86 40.25
CA MET A 84 9.39 -17.10 40.37
C MET A 84 8.47 -18.19 40.93
N GLU A 85 8.30 -19.30 40.21
CA GLU A 85 7.86 -20.57 40.80
C GLU A 85 9.10 -21.38 41.15
N SER A 86 9.31 -21.57 42.45
CA SER A 86 10.34 -22.41 43.04
C SER A 86 9.85 -23.85 43.15
N ASP A 87 10.66 -24.74 42.60
CA ASP A 87 10.75 -26.18 42.76
C ASP A 87 10.27 -26.72 44.13
N SER A 88 9.33 -27.68 44.11
CA SER A 88 9.14 -28.78 45.08
C SER A 88 8.09 -29.78 44.59
#